data_AF-A0A3C1YH95-F1
#
_entry.id   AF-A0A3C1YH95-F1
#
_cell.length_a   1.000
_cell.length_b   1.000
_cell.length_c   1.000
_cell.angle_alpha   90.00
_cell.angle_beta   90.00
_cell.angle_gamma   90.00
#
_symmetry.space_group_name_H-M   'P 1'
#
loop_
_entity.id
_entity.type
_entity.pdbx_description
1 polymer ?
#
loop_
_entity_poly.entity_id
_entity_poly.type
_entity_poly.pdbx_seq_one_letter_code
_entity_poly.pdbx_strand_id
1 'polypeptide(L)'
;MTAQLLPQICILIFLVILGLIIGSFLNVVIYRLPRGASLVSPRSSCVNCSRVLGVFDLIPFAGYIMLGGRCRYCRAPISPRYPLGEVLAAVIIIFTYMIFNFSPLFFNYTVLFYILQVISFIDLEKYIIPNRLILPLLIWSLI
;
A
#
# COMPACT_ATOMS: atom_id res chain seq x y z
N MET A 1 -19.55 28.56 -7.44
CA MET A 1 -19.12 27.19 -7.80
C MET A 1 -17.66 26.89 -7.47
N THR A 2 -16.70 27.79 -7.71
CA THR A 2 -15.25 27.54 -7.46
C THR A 2 -14.87 27.36 -5.98
N ALA A 3 -15.50 28.07 -5.06
CA ALA A 3 -15.16 28.04 -3.63
C ALA A 3 -15.49 26.70 -2.91
N GLN A 4 -16.44 25.91 -3.45
CA GLN A 4 -16.80 24.59 -2.89
C GLN A 4 -15.97 23.44 -3.48
N LEU A 5 -15.29 23.66 -4.62
CA LEU A 5 -14.46 22.66 -5.30
C LEU A 5 -13.04 22.57 -4.71
N LEU A 6 -12.49 23.69 -4.23
CA LEU A 6 -11.16 23.74 -3.63
C LEU A 6 -10.98 22.78 -2.44
N PRO A 7 -11.89 22.72 -1.44
CA PRO A 7 -11.73 21.78 -0.32
C PRO A 7 -11.79 20.32 -0.76
N GLN A 8 -12.61 19.98 -1.76
CA GLN A 8 -12.71 18.62 -2.29
C GLN A 8 -11.42 18.18 -2.99
N ILE A 9 -10.82 19.06 -3.79
CA ILE A 9 -9.54 18.78 -4.46
C ILE A 9 -8.43 18.55 -3.43
N CYS A 10 -8.35 19.39 -2.39
CA CYS A 10 -7.38 19.22 -1.31
C CYS A 10 -7.54 17.87 -0.60
N ILE A 11 -8.78 17.45 -0.31
CA ILE A 11 -9.06 16.15 0.30
C ILE A 11 -8.60 15.01 -0.62
N LEU A 12 -8.92 15.06 -1.90
CA LEU A 12 -8.52 14.01 -2.85
C LEU A 12 -7.00 13.90 -2.96
N ILE A 13 -6.28 15.03 -3.05
CA ILE A 13 -4.80 15.03 -3.06
C ILE A 13 -4.24 14.40 -1.79
N PHE A 14 -4.80 14.77 -0.63
CA PHE A 14 -4.40 14.18 0.64
C PHE A 14 -4.63 12.67 0.68
N LEU A 15 -5.80 12.20 0.23
CA LEU A 15 -6.13 10.76 0.20
C LEU A 15 -5.25 9.99 -0.80
N VAL A 16 -4.90 10.58 -1.94
CA VAL A 16 -3.94 9.97 -2.88
C VAL A 16 -2.58 9.78 -2.21
N ILE A 17 -2.04 10.81 -1.58
CA ILE A 17 -0.73 10.75 -0.90
C ILE A 17 -0.79 9.71 0.22
N LEU A 18 -1.85 9.73 1.03
CA LEU A 18 -2.05 8.79 2.11
C LEU A 18 -2.14 7.35 1.60
N GLY A 19 -2.92 7.10 0.55
CA GLY A 19 -3.09 5.78 -0.05
C GLY A 19 -1.80 5.24 -0.67
N LEU A 20 -0.99 6.09 -1.30
CA LEU A 20 0.34 5.72 -1.80
C LEU A 20 1.29 5.32 -0.66
N ILE A 21 1.31 6.08 0.44
CA ILE A 21 2.12 5.76 1.62
C ILE A 21 1.67 4.43 2.25
N ILE A 22 0.35 4.26 2.45
CA ILE A 22 -0.20 3.03 3.02
C ILE A 22 0.10 1.86 2.10
N GLY A 23 -0.11 1.99 0.79
CA GLY A 23 0.20 0.94 -0.18
C GLY A 23 1.67 0.52 -0.17
N SER A 24 2.59 1.46 0.06
CA SER A 24 4.02 1.14 0.20
C SER A 24 4.29 0.27 1.43
N PHE A 25 3.59 0.55 2.54
CA PHE A 25 3.61 -0.31 3.72
C PHE A 25 2.94 -1.67 3.47
N LEU A 26 1.81 -1.72 2.75
CA LEU A 26 1.15 -2.98 2.40
C LEU A 26 2.06 -3.90 1.60
N ASN A 27 2.90 -3.37 0.70
CA ASN A 27 3.92 -4.16 0.00
C ASN A 27 4.91 -4.83 0.96
N VAL A 28 5.29 -4.16 2.07
CA VAL A 28 6.12 -4.76 3.12
C VAL A 28 5.38 -5.91 3.79
N VAL A 29 4.09 -5.74 4.10
CA VAL A 29 3.25 -6.79 4.70
C VAL A 29 3.14 -7.99 3.76
N ILE A 30 2.80 -7.77 2.48
CA ILE A 30 2.71 -8.81 1.44
C ILE A 30 4.01 -9.62 1.37
N TYR A 31 5.16 -8.95 1.38
CA TYR A 31 6.44 -9.62 1.28
C TYR A 31 6.85 -10.37 2.57
N ARG A 32 6.67 -9.76 3.74
CA ARG A 32 7.25 -10.26 5.00
C ARG A 32 6.33 -11.19 5.77
N LEU A 33 5.02 -10.94 5.75
CA LEU A 33 4.04 -11.71 6.52
C LEU A 33 4.07 -13.22 6.20
N PRO A 34 4.03 -13.68 4.93
CA PRO A 34 4.06 -15.12 4.62
C PRO A 34 5.40 -15.77 4.96
N ARG A 35 6.47 -14.97 5.15
CA ARG A 35 7.81 -15.43 5.53
C ARG A 35 8.03 -15.43 7.04
N GLY A 36 7.02 -15.03 7.83
CA GLY A 36 7.13 -14.88 9.28
C GLY A 36 8.14 -13.81 9.72
N ALA A 37 8.59 -12.95 8.80
CA ALA A 37 9.59 -11.92 9.08
C ALA A 37 8.95 -10.71 9.80
N SER A 38 9.76 -9.99 10.57
CA SER A 38 9.28 -8.79 11.26
C SER A 38 8.88 -7.70 10.26
N LEU A 39 7.71 -7.10 10.49
CA LEU A 39 7.18 -6.02 9.66
C LEU A 39 7.92 -4.69 9.88
N VAL A 40 8.58 -4.53 11.04
CA VAL A 40 9.23 -3.29 11.46
C VAL A 40 10.73 -3.31 11.17
N SER A 41 11.40 -4.46 11.37
CA SER A 41 12.85 -4.60 11.26
C SER A 41 13.22 -5.81 10.41
N PRO A 42 14.28 -5.75 9.57
CA PRO A 42 15.16 -4.61 9.29
C PRO A 42 14.49 -3.57 8.38
N ARG A 43 15.17 -2.44 8.14
CA ARG A 43 14.75 -1.46 7.12
C ARG A 43 14.69 -2.11 5.73
N SER A 44 13.88 -1.53 4.85
CA SER A 44 13.82 -1.90 3.44
C SER A 44 15.21 -1.79 2.79
N SER A 45 15.63 -2.87 2.12
CA SER A 45 16.91 -2.97 1.43
C SER A 45 16.69 -3.47 0.01
N CYS A 46 17.62 -3.13 -0.88
CA CYS A 46 17.60 -3.67 -2.24
C CYS A 46 17.99 -5.15 -2.23
N VAL A 47 17.21 -6.00 -2.91
CA VAL A 47 17.49 -7.46 -3.03
C VAL A 47 18.78 -7.79 -3.77
N ASN A 48 19.30 -6.90 -4.63
CA ASN A 48 20.46 -7.20 -5.46
C ASN A 48 21.78 -6.67 -4.87
N CYS A 49 21.76 -5.49 -4.23
CA CYS A 49 22.97 -4.88 -3.66
C CYS A 49 22.97 -4.83 -2.14
N SER A 50 21.90 -5.30 -1.48
CA SER A 50 21.74 -5.35 -0.02
C SER A 50 21.87 -4.00 0.70
N ARG A 51 21.99 -2.89 -0.03
CA ARG A 51 22.07 -1.55 0.54
C ARG A 51 20.70 -1.16 1.10
N VAL A 52 20.73 -0.62 2.32
CA VAL A 52 19.55 -0.05 2.98
C VAL A 52 19.09 1.17 2.19
N LEU A 53 17.80 1.22 1.88
CA LEU A 53 17.20 2.29 1.08
C LEU A 53 17.01 3.55 1.94
N GLY A 54 17.40 4.71 1.37
CA GLY A 54 17.17 6.02 1.98
C GLY A 54 15.70 6.42 1.91
N VAL A 55 15.34 7.50 2.61
CA VAL A 55 13.95 8.02 2.60
C VAL A 55 13.52 8.40 1.17
N PHE A 56 14.42 9.00 0.38
CA PHE A 56 14.16 9.35 -1.02
C PHE A 56 14.03 8.13 -1.95
N ASP A 57 14.54 6.97 -1.54
CA ASP A 57 14.39 5.72 -2.29
C ASP A 57 13.06 5.01 -1.95
N LEU A 58 12.35 5.49 -0.92
CA LEU A 58 11.05 4.99 -0.44
C LEU A 58 9.89 5.89 -0.86
N ILE A 59 10.12 6.88 -1.74
CA ILE A 59 9.03 7.71 -2.28
C ILE A 59 8.12 6.80 -3.12
N PRO A 60 6.85 6.58 -2.71
CA PRO A 60 5.93 5.72 -3.44
C PRO A 60 5.71 6.22 -4.86
N PHE A 61 5.43 5.33 -5.81
CA PHE A 61 5.06 5.53 -7.22
C PHE A 61 5.90 6.54 -8.03
N ALA A 62 5.89 7.81 -7.63
CA ALA A 62 6.76 8.87 -8.15
C ALA A 62 8.24 8.49 -8.08
N GLY A 63 8.73 7.90 -6.98
CA GLY A 63 10.13 7.46 -6.87
C GLY A 63 10.48 6.38 -7.90
N TYR A 64 9.56 5.45 -8.16
CA TYR A 64 9.71 4.41 -9.18
C TYR A 64 9.82 5.01 -10.59
N ILE A 65 8.95 5.97 -10.92
CA ILE A 65 8.96 6.66 -12.22
C ILE A 65 10.24 7.48 -12.39
N MET A 66 10.63 8.26 -11.38
CA MET A 66 11.84 9.10 -11.42
C MET A 66 13.13 8.30 -11.59
N LEU A 67 13.18 7.10 -11.01
CA LEU A 67 14.32 6.19 -11.14
C LEU A 67 14.24 5.27 -12.37
N GLY A 68 13.20 5.42 -13.21
CA GLY A 68 12.98 4.59 -14.40
C GLY A 68 12.78 3.11 -14.09
N GLY A 69 12.16 2.81 -12.94
CA GLY A 69 11.94 1.44 -12.47
C GLY A 69 13.22 0.69 -12.10
N ARG A 70 14.31 1.40 -11.77
CA ARG A 70 15.60 0.80 -11.41
C ARG A 70 16.09 1.29 -10.05
N CYS A 71 16.88 0.47 -9.36
CA CYS A 71 17.52 0.89 -8.12
C CYS A 71 18.54 2.02 -8.37
N ARG A 72 18.53 3.06 -7.54
CA ARG A 72 19.45 4.21 -7.61
C ARG A 72 20.94 3.81 -7.62
N TYR A 73 21.30 2.78 -6.86
CA TYR A 73 22.70 2.41 -6.64
C TYR A 73 23.21 1.33 -7.61
N CYS A 74 22.46 0.24 -7.78
CA CYS A 74 22.91 -0.91 -8.58
C CYS A 74 22.23 -1.01 -9.95
N ARG A 75 21.28 -0.12 -10.26
CA ARG A 75 20.48 -0.11 -11.51
C ARG A 75 19.71 -1.41 -11.80
N ALA A 76 19.63 -2.33 -10.84
CA ALA A 76 18.81 -3.53 -10.96
C ALA A 76 17.32 -3.12 -11.13
N PRO A 77 16.56 -3.84 -11.96
CA PRO A 77 15.15 -3.53 -12.18
C PRO A 77 14.34 -3.77 -10.90
N ILE A 78 13.44 -2.84 -10.60
CA ILE A 78 12.44 -2.95 -9.53
C ILE A 78 11.16 -3.50 -10.17
N SER A 79 10.59 -4.54 -9.57
CA SER A 79 9.37 -5.17 -10.07
C SER A 79 8.21 -4.16 -10.13
N PRO A 80 7.42 -4.11 -11.22
CA PRO A 80 6.26 -3.23 -11.33
C PRO A 80 5.14 -3.59 -10.34
N ARG A 81 5.21 -4.75 -9.67
CA ARG A 81 4.25 -5.12 -8.62
C ARG A 81 4.20 -4.11 -7.48
N TYR A 82 5.35 -3.53 -7.12
CA TYR A 82 5.43 -2.55 -6.03
C TYR A 82 4.64 -1.26 -6.32
N PRO A 83 4.89 -0.52 -7.42
CA PRO A 83 4.10 0.67 -7.74
C PRO A 83 2.63 0.34 -8.04
N LEU A 84 2.32 -0.85 -8.57
CA LEU A 84 0.92 -1.28 -8.77
C LEU A 84 0.16 -1.44 -7.45
N GLY A 85 0.78 -2.04 -6.43
CA GLY A 85 0.18 -2.14 -5.09
C GLY A 85 -0.07 -0.77 -4.45
N GLU A 86 0.84 0.19 -4.67
CA GLU A 86 0.71 1.56 -4.16
C GLU A 86 -0.45 2.31 -4.84
N VAL A 87 -0.53 2.24 -6.17
CA VAL A 87 -1.64 2.85 -6.93
C VAL A 87 -2.98 2.21 -6.56
N LEU A 88 -3.03 0.89 -6.42
CA LEU A 88 -4.27 0.20 -6.04
C LEU A 88 -4.76 0.65 -4.66
N ALA A 89 -3.84 0.84 -3.69
CA ALA A 89 -4.21 1.35 -2.38
C ALA A 89 -4.76 2.80 -2.45
N ALA A 90 -4.14 3.66 -3.26
CA ALA A 90 -4.66 5.00 -3.52
C ALA A 90 -6.03 4.99 -4.18
N VAL A 91 -6.28 4.08 -5.12
CA VAL A 91 -7.60 3.91 -5.75
C VAL A 91 -8.64 3.44 -4.73
N ILE A 92 -8.31 2.47 -3.88
CA ILE A 92 -9.23 1.95 -2.85
C ILE A 92 -9.72 3.07 -1.92
N ILE A 93 -8.81 3.87 -1.36
CA ILE A 93 -9.20 4.92 -0.41
C ILE A 93 -10.01 6.05 -1.08
N ILE A 94 -9.73 6.36 -2.34
CA ILE A 94 -10.53 7.34 -3.10
C ILE A 94 -11.92 6.75 -3.38
N PHE A 95 -11.98 5.49 -3.81
CA PHE A 95 -13.23 4.80 -4.13
C PHE A 95 -14.15 4.71 -2.91
N THR A 96 -13.62 4.29 -1.75
CA THR A 96 -14.40 4.23 -0.52
C THR A 96 -14.82 5.63 -0.06
N TYR A 97 -13.97 6.65 -0.19
CA TYR A 97 -14.32 8.03 0.14
C TYR A 97 -15.45 8.57 -0.75
N MET A 98 -15.41 8.30 -2.06
CA MET A 98 -16.45 8.75 -2.99
C MET A 98 -17.84 8.18 -2.67
N ILE A 99 -17.90 6.95 -2.12
CA ILE A 99 -19.16 6.29 -1.78
C ILE A 99 -19.64 6.70 -0.39
N PHE A 100 -18.74 6.65 0.60
CA PHE A 100 -19.12 6.74 2.02
C PHE A 100 -18.79 8.10 2.67
N ASN A 101 -18.06 8.99 2.00
CA ASN A 101 -17.49 10.23 2.54
C ASN A 101 -16.72 9.98 3.85
N PHE A 102 -16.50 11.00 4.69
CA PHE A 102 -15.89 10.81 6.02
C PHE A 102 -16.90 10.26 7.04
N SER A 103 -17.39 9.06 6.81
CA SER A 103 -18.24 8.31 7.75
C SER A 103 -17.48 7.16 8.41
N PRO A 104 -17.99 6.57 9.50
CA PRO A 104 -17.39 5.36 10.09
C PRO A 104 -17.30 4.20 9.07
N LEU A 105 -18.26 4.10 8.15
CA LEU A 105 -18.26 3.09 7.09
C LEU A 105 -17.06 3.24 6.15
N PHE A 106 -16.64 4.47 5.83
CA PHE A 106 -15.44 4.69 5.02
C PHE A 106 -14.20 4.04 5.63
N PHE A 107 -13.97 4.23 6.94
CA PHE A 107 -12.82 3.64 7.62
C PHE A 107 -12.90 2.11 7.62
N ASN A 108 -14.08 1.55 7.95
CA ASN A 108 -14.29 0.10 7.96
C ASN A 108 -14.03 -0.54 6.59
N TYR A 109 -14.65 -0.02 5.52
CA TYR A 109 -14.47 -0.57 4.18
C TYR A 109 -13.05 -0.34 3.64
N THR A 110 -12.42 0.79 3.95
CA THR A 110 -11.03 1.04 3.54
C THR A 110 -10.07 0.02 4.16
N VAL A 111 -10.19 -0.23 5.47
CA VAL A 111 -9.39 -1.26 6.16
C VAL A 111 -9.67 -2.65 5.58
N LEU A 112 -10.94 -2.99 5.37
CA LEU A 112 -11.33 -4.26 4.76
C LEU A 112 -10.69 -4.45 3.38
N PHE A 113 -10.82 -3.48 2.48
CA PHE A 113 -10.25 -3.56 1.13
C PHE A 113 -8.72 -3.63 1.15
N TYR A 114 -8.04 -2.94 2.08
CA TYR A 114 -6.59 -3.08 2.24
C TYR A 114 -6.18 -4.48 2.71
N ILE A 115 -6.91 -5.09 3.64
CA ILE A 115 -6.63 -6.47 4.06
C ILE A 115 -6.88 -7.43 2.89
N LEU A 116 -7.98 -7.26 2.15
CA LEU A 116 -8.28 -8.07 0.96
C LEU A 116 -7.22 -7.89 -0.14
N GLN A 117 -6.71 -6.68 -0.34
CA GLN A 117 -5.61 -6.42 -1.26
C GLN A 117 -4.36 -7.21 -0.83
N VAL A 118 -3.98 -7.16 0.44
CA VAL A 118 -2.83 -7.93 0.95
C VAL A 118 -3.03 -9.43 0.76
N ILE A 119 -4.20 -9.95 1.12
CA ILE A 119 -4.53 -11.38 0.95
C ILE A 119 -4.43 -11.77 -0.53
N SER A 120 -5.01 -10.99 -1.43
CA SER A 120 -5.02 -11.26 -2.87
C SER A 120 -3.60 -11.32 -3.44
N PHE A 121 -2.72 -10.40 -3.04
CA PHE A 121 -1.33 -10.39 -3.50
C PHE A 121 -0.52 -11.55 -2.92
N ILE A 122 -0.71 -11.90 -1.64
CA ILE A 122 -0.05 -13.06 -1.05
C ILE A 122 -0.51 -14.34 -1.74
N ASP A 123 -1.81 -14.48 -2.00
CA ASP A 123 -2.38 -15.63 -2.67
C ASP A 123 -1.86 -15.77 -4.11
N LEU A 124 -1.81 -14.68 -4.88
CA LEU A 124 -1.23 -14.68 -6.24
C LEU A 124 0.26 -15.07 -6.27
N GLU A 125 1.02 -14.78 -5.21
CA GLU A 125 2.46 -15.09 -5.15
C GLU A 125 2.79 -16.45 -4.54
N LYS A 126 1.95 -16.93 -3.63
CA LYS A 126 2.27 -18.05 -2.75
C LYS A 126 1.18 -19.11 -2.67
N TYR A 127 -0.01 -18.86 -3.22
CA TYR A 127 -1.18 -19.73 -3.14
C TYR A 127 -1.52 -20.13 -1.69
N ILE A 128 -1.35 -19.18 -0.77
CA ILE A 128 -1.68 -19.34 0.66
C ILE A 128 -2.51 -18.16 1.15
N ILE A 129 -3.44 -18.45 2.05
CA ILE A 129 -4.22 -17.44 2.75
C ILE A 129 -3.76 -17.41 4.22
N PRO A 130 -3.02 -16.38 4.67
CA PRO A 130 -2.45 -16.37 6.01
C PRO A 130 -3.53 -16.17 7.07
N ASN A 131 -3.69 -17.14 7.97
CA ASN A 131 -4.63 -17.09 9.10
C ASN A 131 -4.45 -15.84 9.98
N ARG A 132 -3.24 -15.25 10.01
CA ARG A 132 -2.95 -13.99 10.71
C ARG A 132 -3.77 -12.80 10.20
N LEU A 133 -4.28 -12.84 8.96
CA LEU A 133 -5.18 -11.83 8.41
C LEU A 133 -6.66 -12.25 8.50
N ILE A 134 -6.95 -13.55 8.38
CA ILE A 134 -8.32 -14.08 8.43
C ILE A 134 -8.92 -13.93 9.84
N LEU A 135 -8.17 -14.26 10.89
CA LEU A 135 -8.68 -14.23 12.26
C LEU A 135 -9.12 -12.81 12.70
N PRO A 136 -8.33 -11.75 12.47
CA PRO A 136 -8.79 -10.39 12.71
C PRO A 136 -10.02 -10.00 11.91
N LEU A 137 -10.13 -10.41 10.63
CA LEU A 137 -11.32 -10.14 9.81
C LEU A 137 -12.57 -10.82 10.37
N LEU A 138 -12.46 -12.07 10.83
CA LEU A 138 -13.56 -12.78 11.47
C LEU A 138 -14.04 -12.04 12.72
N ILE A 139 -13.11 -11.64 13.59
CA ILE A 139 -13.44 -10.86 14.79
C ILE A 139 -14.09 -9.53 14.41
N TRP A 140 -13.56 -8.84 13.39
CA TRP A 140 -14.10 -7.58 12.90
C TRP A 140 -15.52 -7.73 12.36
N SER A 141 -15.86 -8.86 11.74
CA SER A 141 -17.21 -9.10 11.18
C SER A 141 -18.31 -9.25 12.23
N LEU A 142 -17.95 -9.41 13.50
CA LEU A 142 -18.88 -9.55 14.62
C LEU A 142 -19.24 -8.20 15.27
N ILE A 143 -18.62 -7.10 14.82
CA ILE A 143 -18.79 -5.73 15.33
C ILE A 143 -19.41 -4.88 14.23
#